data_AF-A0A8T4M381-F1
#
_entry.id   AF-A0A8T4M381-F1
#
_cell.length_a   1.000
_cell.length_b   1.000
_cell.length_c   1.000
_cell.angle_alpha   90.00
_cell.angle_beta   90.00
_cell.angle_gamma   90.00
#
_symmetry.space_group_name_H-M   'P 1'
#
loop_
_entity.id
_entity.type
_entity.pdbx_description
1 polymer ?
#
loop_
_entity_poly.entity_id
_entity_poly.type
_entity_poly.pdbx_seq_one_letter_code
_entity_poly.pdbx_strand_id
1 'polypeptide(L)'
;MKITLDIRKSAMENAQAIFDEAKKLRRKAEGARKAIENTKRKIALAQSPRKQEGKSASGRQKKKWFHEYRFFTTTNGLMCVGGKNAKQNDTLVSSQLKEGDLFFHADVHGASAVILKEGAAKAKEQDLREAAQFAGSYSNAWKGGSGVADVYCVGKEQVSKHSHGEFVGKGAFVISGERKWFRNTQLEIALSDGENGAKAEPALKTQGKGIILTPGSRTKEELFRQLKSQLKKSRVSTDEFFALVPGNSEIA
;
A
#
# COMPACT_ATOMS: atom_id res chain seq x y z
N MET A 1 51.25 -17.57 35.00
CA MET A 1 50.94 -16.69 33.85
C MET A 1 52.27 -16.17 33.30
N LYS A 2 52.61 -16.49 32.05
CA LYS A 2 53.80 -15.95 31.39
C LYS A 2 53.39 -14.68 30.64
N ILE A 3 54.11 -13.58 30.81
CA ILE A 3 53.80 -12.28 30.19
C ILE A 3 54.96 -11.92 29.26
N THR A 4 54.64 -11.60 28.01
CA THR A 4 55.61 -11.11 27.03
C THR A 4 55.77 -9.60 27.19
N LEU A 5 57.00 -9.14 27.40
CA LEU A 5 57.32 -7.71 27.57
C LEU A 5 58.20 -7.24 26.41
N ASP A 6 57.99 -6.01 25.94
CA ASP A 6 58.90 -5.38 24.99
C ASP A 6 60.05 -4.73 25.75
N ILE A 7 61.26 -5.22 25.54
CA ILE A 7 62.49 -4.73 26.19
C ILE A 7 62.83 -3.28 25.81
N ARG A 8 62.23 -2.73 24.75
CA ARG A 8 62.42 -1.34 24.33
C ARG A 8 61.48 -0.36 25.03
N LYS A 9 60.59 -0.86 25.89
CA LYS A 9 59.61 -0.07 26.63
C LYS A 9 59.88 -0.15 28.12
N SER A 10 59.58 0.91 28.84
CA SER A 10 59.62 0.92 30.30
C SER A 10 58.63 -0.09 30.89
N ALA A 11 58.86 -0.49 32.14
CA ALA A 11 57.95 -1.38 32.86
C ALA A 11 56.52 -0.82 32.91
N MET A 12 56.38 0.50 33.06
CA MET A 12 55.10 1.20 33.10
C MET A 12 54.39 1.18 31.75
N GLU A 13 55.12 1.40 30.64
CA GLU A 13 54.55 1.35 29.29
C GLU A 13 54.11 -0.06 28.88
N ASN A 14 54.88 -1.09 29.26
CA ASN A 14 54.47 -2.48 29.07
C ASN A 14 53.20 -2.81 29.88
N ALA A 15 53.13 -2.38 31.14
CA ALA A 15 51.94 -2.56 31.98
C ALA A 15 50.71 -1.84 31.40
N GLN A 16 50.89 -0.61 30.91
CA GLN A 16 49.83 0.19 30.30
C GLN A 16 49.30 -0.47 29.01
N ALA A 17 50.18 -0.97 28.15
CA ALA A 17 49.79 -1.65 26.92
C ALA A 17 48.95 -2.91 27.19
N ILE A 18 49.36 -3.73 28.17
CA ILE A 18 48.61 -4.92 28.59
C ILE A 18 47.25 -4.53 29.18
N PHE A 19 47.20 -3.45 29.96
CA PHE A 19 45.96 -2.94 30.54
C PHE A 19 44.98 -2.45 29.47
N ASP A 20 45.47 -1.71 28.47
CA ASP A 20 44.66 -1.19 27.37
C ASP A 20 44.14 -2.30 26.46
N GLU A 21 44.96 -3.32 26.20
CA GLU A 21 44.55 -4.52 25.47
C GLU A 21 43.47 -5.29 26.24
N ALA A 22 43.67 -5.52 27.54
CA ALA A 22 42.68 -6.16 28.39
C ALA A 22 41.35 -5.38 28.43
N LYS A 23 41.42 -4.04 28.49
CA LYS A 23 40.24 -3.15 28.43
C LYS A 23 39.51 -3.24 27.09
N LYS A 24 40.26 -3.31 25.98
CA LYS A 24 39.70 -3.47 24.61
C LYS A 24 39.02 -4.83 24.45
N LEU A 25 39.65 -5.91 24.90
CA LEU A 25 39.07 -7.25 24.89
C LEU A 25 37.81 -7.33 25.75
N ARG A 26 37.82 -6.70 26.93
CA ARG A 26 36.65 -6.62 27.82
C ARG A 26 35.46 -5.90 27.16
N ARG A 27 35.69 -4.78 26.48
CA ARG A 27 34.65 -4.06 25.71
C ARG A 27 34.09 -4.91 24.57
N LYS A 28 34.94 -5.63 23.84
CA LYS A 28 34.50 -6.55 22.77
C LYS A 28 33.67 -7.71 23.33
N ALA A 29 34.08 -8.29 24.45
CA ALA A 29 33.35 -9.36 25.12
C ALA A 29 31.96 -8.88 25.61
N GLU A 30 31.86 -7.67 26.14
CA GLU A 30 30.58 -7.07 26.54
C GLU A 30 29.65 -6.83 25.34
N GLY A 31 30.18 -6.30 24.24
CA GLY A 31 29.43 -6.13 22.99
C GLY A 31 28.91 -7.45 22.42
N ALA A 32 29.74 -8.49 22.42
CA ALA A 32 29.35 -9.84 22.00
C ALA A 32 28.25 -10.43 22.89
N ARG A 33 28.35 -10.24 24.22
CA ARG A 33 27.31 -10.67 25.17
C ARG A 33 25.97 -9.98 24.91
N LYS A 34 25.96 -8.66 24.69
CA LYS A 34 24.75 -7.89 24.33
C LYS A 34 24.13 -8.37 23.00
N ALA A 35 24.96 -8.66 22.01
CA ALA A 35 24.50 -9.20 20.72
C ALA A 35 23.87 -10.60 20.86
N ILE A 36 24.45 -11.47 21.69
CA ILE A 36 23.90 -12.79 22.02
C ILE A 36 22.57 -12.64 22.77
N GLU A 37 22.47 -11.73 23.74
CA GLU A 37 21.24 -11.46 24.48
C GLU A 37 20.12 -10.96 23.56
N ASN A 38 20.42 -10.02 22.66
CA ASN A 38 19.46 -9.52 21.67
C ASN A 38 19.01 -10.62 20.70
N THR A 39 19.93 -11.49 20.27
CA THR A 39 19.59 -12.63 19.41
C THR A 39 18.74 -13.65 20.17
N LYS A 40 19.07 -13.94 21.43
CA LYS A 40 18.25 -14.81 22.31
C LYS A 40 16.86 -14.21 22.55
N ARG A 41 16.73 -12.89 22.74
CA ARG A 41 15.43 -12.21 22.84
C ARG A 41 14.63 -12.32 21.55
N LYS A 42 15.26 -12.14 20.38
CA LYS A 42 14.60 -12.31 19.07
C LYS A 42 14.15 -13.76 18.84
N ILE A 43 14.97 -14.74 19.20
CA ILE A 43 14.63 -16.16 19.12
C ILE A 43 13.49 -16.47 20.11
N ALA A 44 13.54 -15.95 21.34
CA ALA A 44 12.46 -16.11 22.32
C ALA A 44 11.17 -15.42 21.88
N LEU A 45 11.22 -14.25 21.21
CA LEU A 45 10.05 -13.61 20.61
C LEU A 45 9.50 -14.42 19.42
N ALA A 46 10.36 -15.13 18.69
CA ALA A 46 9.96 -16.01 17.59
C ALA A 46 9.45 -17.40 18.06
N GLN A 47 9.93 -17.88 19.22
CA GLN A 47 9.62 -19.18 19.81
C GLN A 47 8.59 -19.12 20.94
N SER A 48 8.32 -17.94 21.52
CA SER A 48 7.17 -17.75 22.37
C SER A 48 5.95 -18.14 21.53
N PRO A 49 5.09 -19.07 21.99
CA PRO A 49 3.88 -19.37 21.27
C PRO A 49 3.16 -18.04 21.14
N ARG A 50 3.07 -17.51 19.90
CA ARG A 50 2.09 -16.48 19.59
C ARG A 50 0.82 -17.01 20.23
N LYS A 51 0.34 -16.35 21.30
CA LYS A 51 -1.05 -16.48 21.69
C LYS A 51 -1.78 -16.30 20.40
N GLN A 52 -2.33 -17.40 19.89
CA GLN A 52 -3.26 -17.37 18.79
C GLN A 52 -4.48 -16.70 19.40
N GLU A 53 -4.42 -15.37 19.52
CA GLU A 53 -5.63 -14.56 19.60
C GLU A 53 -6.45 -15.02 18.40
N GLY A 54 -7.61 -15.60 18.72
CA GLY A 54 -8.29 -16.59 17.92
C GLY A 54 -8.27 -16.23 16.44
N LYS A 55 -7.50 -16.99 15.66
CA LYS A 55 -7.87 -17.23 14.27
C LYS A 55 -9.16 -18.03 14.36
N SER A 56 -10.28 -17.33 14.45
CA SER A 56 -11.56 -17.89 14.04
C SER A 56 -11.33 -18.49 12.67
N ALA A 57 -11.44 -19.81 12.61
CA ALA A 57 -11.35 -20.57 11.38
C ALA A 57 -12.53 -20.19 10.48
N SER A 58 -12.43 -19.07 9.76
CA SER A 58 -13.10 -18.93 8.48
C SER A 58 -12.08 -19.34 7.42
N GLY A 59 -12.44 -20.33 6.59
CA GLY A 59 -11.56 -20.90 5.59
C GLY A 59 -10.90 -19.82 4.74
N ARG A 60 -9.60 -19.59 4.96
CA ARG A 60 -8.87 -18.58 4.22
C ARG A 60 -8.72 -19.07 2.78
N GLN A 61 -9.66 -18.66 1.93
CA GLN A 61 -9.60 -18.85 0.49
C GLN A 61 -8.18 -18.55 0.01
N LYS A 62 -7.65 -19.40 -0.88
CA LYS A 62 -6.35 -19.16 -1.52
C LYS A 62 -6.36 -17.74 -2.06
N LYS A 63 -5.41 -16.91 -1.62
CA LYS A 63 -5.30 -15.52 -2.04
C LYS A 63 -5.22 -15.50 -3.57
N LYS A 64 -6.26 -14.98 -4.22
CA LYS A 64 -6.25 -14.72 -5.67
C LYS A 64 -5.27 -13.59 -5.96
N TRP A 65 -4.75 -13.53 -7.19
CA TRP A 65 -3.73 -12.58 -7.61
C TRP A 65 -4.10 -11.11 -7.32
N PHE A 66 -5.39 -10.75 -7.43
CA PHE A 66 -5.86 -9.39 -7.25
C PHE A 66 -5.81 -8.90 -5.79
N HIS A 67 -5.68 -9.79 -4.80
CA HIS A 67 -5.56 -9.40 -3.38
C HIS A 67 -4.26 -8.62 -3.08
N GLU A 68 -3.27 -8.66 -3.98
CA GLU A 68 -2.05 -7.86 -3.85
C GLU A 68 -2.26 -6.38 -4.23
N TYR A 69 -3.33 -6.10 -4.97
CA TYR A 69 -3.71 -4.79 -5.48
C TYR A 69 -4.83 -4.16 -4.64
N ARG A 70 -5.26 -2.94 -5.01
CA ARG A 70 -6.54 -2.40 -4.55
C ARG A 70 -7.60 -2.99 -5.47
N PHE A 71 -8.75 -3.40 -4.95
CA PHE A 71 -9.80 -3.95 -5.80
C PHE A 71 -11.16 -3.75 -5.17
N PHE A 72 -12.18 -3.72 -6.02
CA PHE A 72 -13.58 -3.82 -5.63
C PHE A 72 -14.38 -4.48 -6.74
N THR A 73 -15.64 -4.79 -6.45
CA THR A 73 -16.61 -5.25 -7.44
C THR A 73 -17.64 -4.17 -7.66
N THR A 74 -17.86 -3.79 -8.92
CA THR A 74 -18.84 -2.77 -9.29
C THR A 74 -20.26 -3.22 -8.98
N THR A 75 -21.20 -2.30 -9.06
CA THR A 75 -22.63 -2.59 -8.82
C THR A 75 -23.15 -3.71 -9.72
N ASN A 76 -22.73 -3.78 -10.99
CA ASN A 76 -23.15 -4.85 -11.91
C ASN A 76 -22.24 -6.09 -11.86
N GLY A 77 -21.39 -6.23 -10.85
CA GLY A 77 -20.62 -7.46 -10.63
C GLY A 77 -19.29 -7.55 -11.38
N LEU A 78 -18.82 -6.46 -12.00
CA LEU A 78 -17.53 -6.44 -12.70
C LEU A 78 -16.37 -6.22 -11.72
N MET A 79 -15.24 -6.87 -11.98
CA MET A 79 -14.06 -6.72 -11.13
C MET A 79 -13.24 -5.50 -11.55
N CYS A 80 -12.97 -4.62 -10.60
CA CYS A 80 -12.12 -3.45 -10.79
C CYS A 80 -10.87 -3.58 -9.91
N VAL A 81 -9.69 -3.41 -10.50
CA VAL A 81 -8.40 -3.62 -9.84
C VAL A 81 -7.46 -2.44 -10.13
N GLY A 82 -6.82 -1.89 -9.09
CA GLY A 82 -5.92 -0.75 -9.19
C GLY A 82 -4.59 -0.96 -8.47
N GLY A 83 -3.49 -0.49 -9.08
CA GLY A 83 -2.16 -0.55 -8.48
C GLY A 83 -1.99 0.39 -7.28
N LYS A 84 -1.23 -0.04 -6.27
CA LYS A 84 -0.95 0.76 -5.05
C LYS A 84 0.22 1.73 -5.24
N ASN A 85 1.06 1.51 -6.25
CA ASN A 85 2.25 2.30 -6.55
C ASN A 85 2.68 2.09 -8.01
N ALA A 86 3.63 2.88 -8.49
CA ALA A 86 4.10 2.83 -9.88
C ALA A 86 4.59 1.44 -10.33
N LYS A 87 5.29 0.69 -9.45
CA LYS A 87 5.75 -0.67 -9.77
C LYS A 87 4.56 -1.62 -9.96
N GLN A 88 3.57 -1.57 -9.06
CA GLN A 88 2.35 -2.36 -9.19
C GLN A 88 1.53 -1.94 -10.40
N ASN A 89 1.45 -0.64 -10.72
CA ASN A 89 0.77 -0.15 -11.91
C ASN A 89 1.34 -0.81 -13.18
N ASP A 90 2.67 -0.81 -13.32
CA ASP A 90 3.35 -1.43 -14.46
C ASP A 90 3.05 -2.92 -14.54
N THR A 91 3.22 -3.66 -13.43
CA THR A 91 2.94 -5.10 -13.39
C THR A 91 1.47 -5.43 -13.68
N LEU A 92 0.54 -4.64 -13.13
CA LEU A 92 -0.89 -4.83 -13.33
C LEU A 92 -1.25 -4.66 -14.80
N VAL A 93 -0.81 -3.57 -15.42
CA VAL A 93 -1.10 -3.28 -16.83
C VAL A 93 -0.42 -4.30 -17.74
N SER A 94 0.84 -4.67 -17.50
CA SER A 94 1.55 -5.62 -18.35
C SER A 94 0.98 -7.05 -18.27
N SER A 95 0.51 -7.47 -17.09
CA SER A 95 0.15 -8.87 -16.85
C SER A 95 -1.35 -9.14 -16.86
N GLN A 96 -2.18 -8.14 -16.57
CA GLN A 96 -3.61 -8.34 -16.29
C GLN A 96 -4.55 -7.56 -17.22
N LEU A 97 -4.07 -6.50 -17.88
CA LEU A 97 -4.85 -5.79 -18.90
C LEU A 97 -4.89 -6.65 -20.16
N LYS A 98 -6.10 -7.04 -20.56
CA LYS A 98 -6.38 -7.91 -21.71
C LYS A 98 -7.36 -7.24 -22.65
N GLU A 99 -7.49 -7.81 -23.83
CA GLU A 99 -8.54 -7.44 -24.79
C GLU A 99 -9.93 -7.50 -24.13
N GLY A 100 -10.77 -6.50 -24.39
CA GLY A 100 -12.10 -6.36 -23.79
C GLY A 100 -12.13 -5.76 -22.38
N ASP A 101 -10.99 -5.53 -21.72
CA ASP A 101 -10.92 -4.73 -20.50
C ASP A 101 -10.89 -3.23 -20.81
N LEU A 102 -11.22 -2.40 -19.81
CA LEU A 102 -11.01 -0.96 -19.87
C LEU A 102 -9.93 -0.53 -18.88
N PHE A 103 -8.99 0.29 -19.36
CA PHE A 103 -7.97 0.94 -18.56
C PHE A 103 -8.45 2.33 -18.13
N PHE A 104 -8.32 2.64 -16.85
CA PHE A 104 -8.67 3.92 -16.24
C PHE A 104 -7.44 4.55 -15.59
N HIS A 105 -7.32 5.87 -15.74
CA HIS A 105 -6.28 6.66 -15.09
C HIS A 105 -6.75 8.10 -14.91
N ALA A 106 -6.47 8.69 -13.75
CA ALA A 106 -6.73 10.11 -13.53
C ALA A 106 -5.71 10.96 -14.30
N ASP A 107 -6.11 12.10 -14.85
CA ASP A 107 -5.21 12.98 -15.61
C ASP A 107 -4.33 13.84 -14.69
N VAL A 108 -3.64 13.15 -13.78
CA VAL A 108 -2.72 13.71 -12.79
C VAL A 108 -1.58 12.72 -12.54
N HIS A 109 -0.43 13.22 -12.12
CA HIS A 109 0.68 12.36 -11.75
C HIS A 109 0.36 11.48 -10.54
N GLY A 110 1.01 10.32 -10.44
CA GLY A 110 0.88 9.43 -9.29
C GLY A 110 -0.51 8.81 -9.12
N ALA A 111 -1.34 8.80 -10.17
CA ALA A 111 -2.61 8.10 -10.17
C ALA A 111 -2.44 6.58 -10.21
N SER A 112 -3.43 5.87 -9.66
CA SER A 112 -3.53 4.42 -9.81
C SER A 112 -3.83 4.08 -11.26
N ALA A 113 -3.12 3.10 -11.80
CA ALA A 113 -3.52 2.42 -13.02
C ALA A 113 -4.62 1.42 -12.65
N VAL A 114 -5.83 1.63 -13.18
CA VAL A 114 -7.01 0.85 -12.83
C VAL A 114 -7.49 0.07 -14.05
N ILE A 115 -7.90 -1.17 -13.85
CA ILE A 115 -8.44 -2.06 -14.89
C ILE A 115 -9.84 -2.49 -14.46
N LEU A 116 -10.83 -2.23 -15.32
CA LEU A 116 -12.16 -2.80 -15.23
C LEU A 116 -12.24 -4.03 -16.14
N LYS A 117 -12.33 -5.20 -15.54
CA LYS A 117 -12.34 -6.48 -16.25
C LYS A 117 -13.60 -6.63 -17.10
N GLU A 118 -13.43 -7.02 -18.37
CA GLU A 118 -14.52 -7.17 -19.35
C GLU A 118 -15.36 -5.90 -19.56
N GLY A 119 -14.80 -4.73 -19.19
CA GLY A 119 -15.53 -3.47 -19.16
C GLY A 119 -16.00 -3.00 -20.53
N ALA A 120 -15.28 -3.30 -21.62
CA ALA A 120 -15.61 -2.79 -22.95
C ALA A 120 -16.95 -3.34 -23.46
N ALA A 121 -17.26 -4.59 -23.13
CA ALA A 121 -18.48 -5.26 -23.59
C ALA A 121 -19.61 -5.27 -22.54
N LYS A 122 -19.28 -5.29 -21.24
CA LYS A 122 -20.25 -5.56 -20.18
C LYS A 122 -20.54 -4.38 -19.25
N ALA A 123 -19.68 -3.35 -19.21
CA ALA A 123 -19.86 -2.26 -18.26
C ALA A 123 -21.02 -1.36 -18.65
N LYS A 124 -21.87 -1.03 -17.67
CA LYS A 124 -22.84 0.05 -17.78
C LYS A 124 -22.19 1.36 -17.34
N GLU A 125 -22.83 2.48 -17.66
CA GLU A 125 -22.34 3.81 -17.30
C GLU A 125 -22.07 3.98 -15.80
N GLN A 126 -22.86 3.33 -14.94
CA GLN A 126 -22.61 3.30 -13.50
C GLN A 126 -21.28 2.61 -13.14
N ASP A 127 -20.96 1.45 -13.74
CA ASP A 127 -19.69 0.74 -13.47
C ASP A 127 -18.49 1.58 -13.90
N LEU A 128 -18.63 2.29 -15.03
CA LEU A 128 -17.60 3.19 -15.53
C LEU A 128 -17.36 4.37 -14.58
N ARG A 129 -18.43 4.96 -14.03
CA ARG A 129 -18.33 6.04 -13.04
C ARG A 129 -17.74 5.58 -11.72
N GLU A 130 -18.10 4.38 -11.26
CA GLU A 130 -17.49 3.77 -10.07
C GLU A 130 -15.99 3.54 -10.28
N ALA A 131 -15.59 2.97 -11.42
CA ALA A 131 -14.18 2.77 -11.75
C ALA A 131 -13.43 4.11 -11.91
N ALA A 132 -14.08 5.14 -12.47
CA ALA A 132 -13.50 6.47 -12.58
C ALA A 132 -13.28 7.12 -11.21
N GLN A 133 -14.29 7.10 -10.33
CA GLN A 133 -14.14 7.60 -8.96
C GLN A 133 -13.05 6.84 -8.20
N PHE A 134 -12.94 5.53 -8.39
CA PHE A 134 -11.85 4.74 -7.81
C PHE A 134 -10.47 5.22 -8.27
N ALA A 135 -10.27 5.37 -9.59
CA ALA A 135 -9.00 5.81 -10.17
C ALA A 135 -8.62 7.23 -9.73
N GLY A 136 -9.60 8.14 -9.72
CA GLY A 136 -9.45 9.51 -9.23
C GLY A 136 -9.07 9.56 -7.75
N SER A 137 -9.78 8.81 -6.91
CA SER A 137 -9.59 8.84 -5.46
C SER A 137 -8.22 8.30 -5.04
N TYR A 138 -7.67 7.32 -5.77
CA TYR A 138 -6.32 6.81 -5.56
C TYR A 138 -5.28 7.50 -6.43
N SER A 139 -5.26 8.84 -6.39
CA SER A 139 -4.30 9.67 -7.13
C SER A 139 -3.68 10.76 -6.28
N ASN A 140 -2.73 11.52 -6.85
CA ASN A 140 -2.20 12.69 -6.17
C ASN A 140 -3.19 13.86 -6.14
N ALA A 141 -4.30 13.84 -6.89
CA ALA A 141 -5.37 14.83 -6.71
C ALA A 141 -5.92 14.77 -5.28
N TRP A 142 -6.16 13.55 -4.77
CA TRP A 142 -6.55 13.33 -3.37
C TRP A 142 -5.48 13.83 -2.40
N LYS A 143 -4.22 13.46 -2.62
CA LYS A 143 -3.12 13.86 -1.72
C LYS A 143 -2.86 15.37 -1.74
N GLY A 144 -3.18 16.03 -2.84
CA GLY A 144 -3.16 17.49 -2.98
C GLY A 144 -4.40 18.18 -2.39
N GLY A 145 -5.36 17.43 -1.84
CA GLY A 145 -6.58 17.97 -1.23
C GLY A 145 -7.67 18.38 -2.23
N SER A 146 -7.54 18.05 -3.51
CA SER A 146 -8.58 18.34 -4.51
C SER A 146 -9.74 17.37 -4.36
N GLY A 147 -10.96 17.88 -4.15
CA GLY A 147 -12.19 17.07 -4.08
C GLY A 147 -12.67 16.49 -5.41
N VAL A 148 -12.06 16.90 -6.53
CA VAL A 148 -12.40 16.44 -7.88
C VAL A 148 -11.15 16.12 -8.70
N ALA A 149 -11.29 15.23 -9.68
CA ALA A 149 -10.29 15.01 -10.72
C ALA A 149 -10.94 14.64 -12.06
N ASP A 150 -10.26 14.95 -13.15
CA ASP A 150 -10.60 14.40 -14.45
C ASP A 150 -9.99 13.01 -14.61
N VAL A 151 -10.81 12.08 -15.09
CA VAL A 151 -10.41 10.69 -15.30
C VAL A 151 -10.76 10.31 -16.72
N TYR A 152 -9.95 9.47 -17.34
CA TYR A 152 -10.27 8.90 -18.64
C TYR A 152 -10.25 7.38 -18.62
N CYS A 153 -10.96 6.77 -19.57
CA CYS A 153 -10.79 5.36 -19.90
C CYS A 153 -10.55 5.12 -21.38
N VAL A 154 -9.83 4.02 -21.66
CA VAL A 154 -9.47 3.54 -23.01
C VAL A 154 -9.38 2.02 -23.05
N GLY A 155 -9.42 1.44 -24.24
CA GLY A 155 -9.19 0.01 -24.47
C GLY A 155 -7.71 -0.42 -24.33
N LYS A 156 -7.45 -1.72 -24.30
CA LYS A 156 -6.09 -2.30 -24.16
C LYS A 156 -5.16 -1.87 -25.30
N GLU A 157 -5.70 -1.82 -26.52
CA GLU A 157 -5.04 -1.47 -27.76
C GLU A 157 -4.50 -0.04 -27.77
N GLN A 158 -5.11 0.84 -26.97
CA GLN A 158 -4.71 2.23 -26.84
C GLN A 158 -3.59 2.46 -25.80
N VAL A 159 -3.25 1.46 -24.99
CA VAL A 159 -2.31 1.59 -23.87
C VAL A 159 -0.95 0.97 -24.24
N SER A 160 0.08 1.82 -24.30
CA SER A 160 1.46 1.44 -24.59
C SER A 160 2.44 1.88 -23.50
N LYS A 161 3.56 1.16 -23.39
CA LYS A 161 4.73 1.53 -22.59
C LYS A 161 5.87 2.16 -23.40
N HIS A 162 5.62 2.40 -24.68
CA HIS A 162 6.59 3.02 -25.57
C HIS A 162 6.03 4.29 -26.21
N SER A 163 6.86 5.34 -26.25
CA SER A 163 6.63 6.58 -27.00
C SER A 163 7.77 6.77 -27.99
N HIS A 164 7.46 6.89 -29.29
CA HIS A 164 8.48 7.11 -30.33
C HIS A 164 9.68 6.15 -30.26
N GLY A 165 9.44 4.89 -29.90
CA GLY A 165 10.48 3.85 -29.76
C GLY A 165 11.19 3.80 -28.40
N GLU A 166 11.01 4.80 -27.53
CA GLU A 166 11.58 4.82 -26.19
C GLU A 166 10.61 4.29 -25.13
N PHE A 167 11.15 3.63 -24.10
CA PHE A 167 10.34 3.16 -22.98
C PHE A 167 10.01 4.32 -22.03
N VAL A 168 8.72 4.48 -21.67
CA VAL A 168 8.31 5.52 -20.72
C VAL A 168 8.58 5.10 -19.28
N GLY A 169 8.76 6.08 -18.40
CA GLY A 169 9.07 5.85 -16.98
C GLY A 169 8.07 4.95 -16.25
N LYS A 170 8.48 4.46 -15.08
CA LYS A 170 7.65 3.61 -14.22
C LYS A 170 6.33 4.30 -13.87
N GLY A 171 5.22 3.58 -14.00
CA GLY A 171 3.87 4.08 -13.77
C GLY A 171 3.32 5.02 -14.85
N ALA A 172 4.09 5.42 -15.87
CA ALA A 172 3.60 6.24 -16.98
C ALA A 172 3.10 5.37 -18.14
N PHE A 173 2.07 5.81 -18.87
CA PHE A 173 1.54 5.07 -20.01
C PHE A 173 1.28 6.03 -21.17
N VAL A 174 1.58 5.58 -22.38
CA VAL A 174 1.27 6.30 -23.62
C VAL A 174 -0.12 5.86 -24.06
N ILE A 175 -1.00 6.84 -24.26
CA ILE A 175 -2.39 6.61 -24.64
C ILE A 175 -2.63 7.18 -26.04
N SER A 176 -2.92 6.30 -26.99
CA SER A 176 -3.18 6.63 -28.39
C SER A 176 -4.68 6.73 -28.69
N GLY A 177 -5.06 7.57 -29.64
CA GLY A 177 -6.45 7.72 -30.07
C GLY A 177 -7.34 8.50 -29.08
N GLU A 178 -8.65 8.36 -29.25
CA GLU A 178 -9.65 9.09 -28.47
C GLU A 178 -9.81 8.51 -27.05
N ARG A 179 -10.02 9.39 -26.08
CA ARG A 179 -10.25 9.04 -24.67
C ARG A 179 -11.70 9.29 -24.31
N LYS A 180 -12.35 8.34 -23.63
CA LYS A 180 -13.63 8.62 -22.95
C LYS A 180 -13.34 9.31 -21.63
N TRP A 181 -13.85 10.54 -21.46
CA TRP A 181 -13.59 11.37 -20.29
C TRP A 181 -14.73 11.34 -19.27
N PHE A 182 -14.36 11.35 -17.99
CA PHE A 182 -15.20 11.57 -16.82
C PHE A 182 -14.69 12.84 -16.14
N ARG A 183 -15.25 13.97 -16.57
CA ARG A 183 -14.84 15.29 -16.09
C ARG A 183 -15.43 15.59 -14.72
N ASN A 184 -14.68 16.29 -13.88
CA ASN A 184 -15.08 16.68 -12.52
C ASN A 184 -15.57 15.48 -11.68
N THR A 185 -14.87 14.35 -11.78
CA THR A 185 -15.20 13.16 -10.98
C THR A 185 -14.96 13.48 -9.51
N GLN A 186 -16.01 13.41 -8.68
CA GLN A 186 -15.90 13.61 -7.24
C GLN A 186 -15.07 12.50 -6.61
N LEU A 187 -14.11 12.89 -5.77
CA LEU A 187 -13.19 11.98 -5.11
C LEU A 187 -13.73 11.58 -3.75
N GLU A 188 -14.26 10.37 -3.67
CA GLU A 188 -14.81 9.81 -2.44
C GLU A 188 -14.49 8.31 -2.35
N ILE A 189 -14.26 7.83 -1.13
CA ILE A 189 -14.08 6.41 -0.83
C ILE A 189 -14.88 6.06 0.43
N ALA A 190 -15.67 5.01 0.33
CA ALA A 190 -16.41 4.44 1.44
C ALA A 190 -15.60 3.32 2.11
N LEU A 191 -15.34 3.45 3.40
CA LEU A 191 -14.79 2.38 4.23
C LEU A 191 -15.91 1.56 4.87
N SER A 192 -15.81 0.23 4.78
CA SER A 192 -16.79 -0.68 5.38
C SER A 192 -16.19 -2.04 5.76
N ASP A 193 -16.90 -2.76 6.63
CA ASP A 193 -16.60 -4.14 6.97
C ASP A 193 -16.94 -5.07 5.80
N GLY A 194 -15.95 -5.74 5.24
CA GLY A 194 -16.15 -6.82 4.30
C GLY A 194 -16.14 -8.19 4.98
N GLU A 195 -16.69 -9.20 4.31
CA GLU A 195 -16.60 -10.61 4.74
C GLU A 195 -15.15 -11.10 4.89
N ASN A 196 -14.22 -10.52 4.12
CA ASN A 196 -12.81 -10.92 4.04
C ASN A 196 -11.84 -9.82 4.53
N GLY A 197 -12.28 -8.96 5.43
CA GLY A 197 -11.50 -7.83 5.95
C GLY A 197 -12.03 -6.47 5.48
N ALA A 198 -11.23 -5.43 5.67
CA ALA A 198 -11.66 -4.05 5.39
C ALA A 198 -11.88 -3.87 3.88
N LYS A 199 -12.91 -3.11 3.53
CA LYS A 199 -13.18 -2.70 2.14
C LYS A 199 -13.07 -1.19 2.02
N ALA A 200 -12.56 -0.76 0.87
CA ALA A 200 -12.52 0.63 0.44
C ALA A 200 -13.00 0.68 -1.00
N GLU A 201 -14.22 1.15 -1.17
CA GLU A 201 -14.95 1.14 -2.45
C GLU A 201 -15.36 2.57 -2.82
N PRO A 202 -15.60 2.87 -4.10
CA PRO A 202 -16.17 4.16 -4.50
C PRO A 202 -17.48 4.43 -3.75
N ALA A 203 -17.69 5.65 -3.25
CA ALA A 203 -18.93 6.03 -2.59
C ALA A 203 -20.16 5.88 -3.49
N LEU A 204 -19.98 6.06 -4.82
CA LEU A 204 -21.01 5.77 -5.83
C LEU A 204 -21.50 4.32 -5.76
N LYS A 205 -20.59 3.36 -5.55
CA LYS A 205 -20.92 1.92 -5.47
C LYS A 205 -21.63 1.58 -4.17
N THR A 206 -21.25 2.21 -3.06
CA THR A 206 -21.90 1.94 -1.76
C THR A 206 -23.15 2.77 -1.55
N GLN A 207 -23.48 3.68 -2.48
CA GLN A 207 -24.57 4.65 -2.35
C GLN A 207 -24.47 5.45 -1.05
N GLY A 208 -23.24 5.86 -0.69
CA GLY A 208 -22.97 6.61 0.54
C GLY A 208 -23.02 5.78 1.83
N LYS A 209 -23.16 4.45 1.75
CA LYS A 209 -23.09 3.58 2.94
C LYS A 209 -21.65 3.35 3.37
N GLY A 210 -21.42 3.33 4.68
CA GLY A 210 -20.10 3.18 5.30
C GLY A 210 -19.57 4.51 5.84
N ILE A 211 -18.28 4.55 6.17
CA ILE A 211 -17.58 5.78 6.54
C ILE A 211 -17.07 6.41 5.26
N ILE A 212 -17.70 7.49 4.82
CA ILE A 212 -17.31 8.20 3.59
C ILE A 212 -16.14 9.12 3.88
N LEU A 213 -15.07 8.92 3.14
CA LEU A 213 -13.89 9.76 3.17
C LEU A 213 -13.86 10.64 1.93
N THR A 214 -13.38 11.86 2.13
CA THR A 214 -13.04 12.83 1.09
C THR A 214 -11.58 13.29 1.28
N PRO A 215 -10.94 13.86 0.25
CA PRO A 215 -9.67 14.56 0.40
C PRO A 215 -9.77 15.67 1.45
N GLY A 216 -8.73 15.82 2.27
CA GLY A 216 -8.65 16.98 3.14
C GLY A 216 -7.42 17.00 4.05
N SER A 217 -7.52 17.73 5.15
CA SER A 217 -6.33 18.19 5.89
C SER A 217 -5.84 17.23 6.96
N ARG A 218 -6.76 16.48 7.60
CA ARG A 218 -6.42 15.57 8.69
C ARG A 218 -5.51 14.44 8.21
N THR A 219 -4.47 14.19 9.00
CA THR A 219 -3.61 13.02 8.85
C THR A 219 -4.40 11.74 9.10
N LYS A 220 -3.89 10.60 8.62
CA LYS A 220 -4.53 9.30 8.89
C LYS A 220 -4.63 9.05 10.40
N GLU A 221 -3.61 9.38 11.16
CA GLU A 221 -3.58 9.20 12.61
C GLU A 221 -4.66 10.04 13.33
N GLU A 222 -4.93 11.25 12.85
CA GLU A 222 -6.04 12.09 13.35
C GLU A 222 -7.40 11.51 12.98
N LEU A 223 -7.57 11.13 11.71
CA LEU A 223 -8.78 10.49 11.22
C LEU A 223 -9.14 9.25 12.04
N PHE A 224 -8.18 8.36 12.27
CA PHE A 224 -8.41 7.12 13.01
C PHE A 224 -8.57 7.33 14.52
N ARG A 225 -8.05 8.43 15.08
CA ARG A 225 -8.39 8.84 16.46
C ARG A 225 -9.86 9.22 16.57
N GLN A 226 -10.40 9.95 15.58
CA GLN A 226 -11.82 10.33 15.53
C GLN A 226 -12.73 9.11 15.29
N LEU A 227 -12.31 8.19 14.41
CA LEU A 227 -13.08 6.98 14.07
C LEU A 227 -12.98 5.86 15.11
N LYS A 228 -12.18 6.03 16.18
CA LYS A 228 -11.89 4.97 17.16
C LYS A 228 -13.14 4.33 17.76
N SER A 229 -14.18 5.11 18.07
CA SER A 229 -15.43 4.59 18.64
C SER A 229 -16.28 3.82 17.62
N GLN A 230 -16.33 4.29 16.37
CA GLN A 230 -17.04 3.64 15.28
C GLN A 230 -16.36 2.32 14.89
N LEU A 231 -15.03 2.35 14.74
CA LEU A 231 -14.23 1.19 14.35
C LEU A 231 -14.12 0.14 15.48
N LYS A 232 -14.32 0.49 16.75
CA LYS A 232 -14.43 -0.50 17.84
C LYS A 232 -15.59 -1.50 17.64
N LYS A 233 -16.62 -1.11 16.88
CA LYS A 233 -17.76 -1.98 16.54
C LYS A 233 -17.50 -2.80 15.28
N SER A 234 -16.42 -2.50 14.55
CA SER A 234 -16.02 -3.22 13.34
C SER A 234 -15.52 -4.61 13.70
N ARG A 235 -15.78 -5.56 12.79
CA ARG A 235 -15.18 -6.90 12.84
C ARG A 235 -13.72 -6.92 12.36
N VAL A 236 -13.23 -5.80 11.83
CA VAL A 236 -11.94 -5.69 11.16
C VAL A 236 -10.99 -4.79 11.96
N SER A 237 -9.68 -5.10 11.88
CA SER A 237 -8.66 -4.29 12.53
C SER A 237 -8.53 -2.88 11.91
N THR A 238 -8.23 -1.90 12.76
CA THR A 238 -7.97 -0.52 12.35
C THR A 238 -6.83 -0.41 11.32
N ASP A 239 -5.80 -1.26 11.45
CA ASP A 239 -4.63 -1.26 10.56
C ASP A 239 -5.00 -1.64 9.11
N GLU A 240 -5.99 -2.53 8.94
CA GLU A 240 -6.50 -2.88 7.61
C GLU A 240 -7.19 -1.68 6.94
N PHE A 241 -8.02 -0.95 7.68
CA PHE A 241 -8.61 0.29 7.16
C PHE A 241 -7.54 1.34 6.85
N PHE A 242 -6.54 1.49 7.74
CA PHE A 242 -5.46 2.46 7.58
C PHE A 242 -4.68 2.28 6.27
N ALA A 243 -4.42 1.02 5.90
CA ALA A 243 -3.74 0.66 4.65
C ALA A 243 -4.56 1.02 3.40
N LEU A 244 -5.88 1.09 3.53
CA LEU A 244 -6.78 1.38 2.42
C LEU A 244 -6.95 2.87 2.16
N VAL A 245 -6.81 3.75 3.16
CA VAL A 245 -7.00 5.20 2.98
C VAL A 245 -6.03 5.80 1.93
N PRO A 246 -6.51 6.59 0.95
CA PRO A 246 -5.66 7.14 -0.12
C PRO A 246 -4.58 8.13 0.36
N GLY A 247 -4.91 8.98 1.35
CA GLY A 247 -4.05 10.05 1.83
C GLY A 247 -4.62 10.74 3.07
N ASN A 248 -4.30 12.02 3.26
CA ASN A 248 -4.99 12.85 4.25
C ASN A 248 -6.46 13.02 3.83
N SER A 249 -7.36 13.00 4.80
CA SER A 249 -8.78 12.81 4.54
C SER A 249 -9.67 13.42 5.61
N GLU A 250 -10.85 13.85 5.19
CA GLU A 250 -11.96 14.21 6.07
C GLU A 250 -13.05 13.13 6.00
N ILE A 251 -13.97 13.17 6.97
CA ILE A 251 -15.21 12.39 6.93
C ILE A 251 -16.26 13.32 6.33
N ALA A 252 -16.95 12.86 5.29
CA ALA A 252 -18.03 13.60 4.63
C ALA A 252 -19.29 13.65 5.49
#